data_AF-A0A7W1NBI2-F1
#
_entry.id   AF-A0A7W1NBI2-F1
#
_cell.length_a   1.000
_cell.length_b   1.000
_cell.length_c   1.000
_cell.angle_alpha   90.00
_cell.angle_beta   90.00
_cell.angle_gamma   90.00
#
_symmetry.space_group_name_H-M   'P 1'
#
loop_
_entity.id
_entity.type
_entity.pdbx_description
1 polymer ?
#
loop_
_entity_poly.entity_id
_entity_poly.type
_entity_poly.pdbx_seq_one_letter_code
_entity_poly.pdbx_strand_id
1 'polypeptide(L)'
;MTAKPAVSFARRDAGGVSAPADVVAAFDGARRWLVVAPHDDDAVLGMGLAIVAATAGGVQVDVAIVSDGRMGYGTAAERDGIVARRAVETRDSLTRVGVPAERVHWLGFPDSDLPKHQGATADGGIARALTRVMRQVRPDAVFAPTSADLHPDHRVVASECDIAVFHAAGEIWLELGAQLERVPARWDYAVYCPFPEAPTLLARGDEVAFAAKVAAVEAYVSQRQIASLIASMRAAGPLETYLRRTWTPYRASDTVALFGAAAVGDSGCQRDAVRAAAWVATMPETPWAELVSALKDRAAPPLLLVGEGSSRLFPAGFMLSLARRWGWFDRVAAASGRIAQTLDVTKWRPLALSNSGRTREVMEFLKGASNSKPLAIVGLDGGPIAQAAAVKRVVLDQPEEAVAATISALGQALILAQALASAAGKAFPRGAIAAGVGQLVTAEPPAPVRAMLPGVKRVFWCGADDGVAAELALKTLEITGLVGVAPETGLVLHGLEEVLTETDLVILIDPPRDDHGPLQKYLINGTSARVITLASAPAVGACWLQPDLGEWSPPLRLVAGWRLLLCLAAAIGRDPDKPARARKVGNPIV
;
A
#
# COMPACT_ATOMS: atom_id res chain seq x y z
N MET A 1 24.40 50.85 1.49
CA MET A 1 24.13 49.47 1.05
C MET A 1 22.66 49.21 1.33
N THR A 2 21.82 49.11 0.30
CA THR A 2 20.41 48.71 0.48
C THR A 2 20.37 47.25 0.94
N ALA A 3 19.56 46.94 1.97
CA ALA A 3 19.41 45.57 2.45
C ALA A 3 18.89 44.67 1.31
N LYS A 4 19.47 43.47 1.17
CA LYS A 4 18.97 42.50 0.18
C LYS A 4 17.63 41.93 0.67
N PRO A 5 16.63 41.77 -0.21
CA PRO A 5 15.36 41.16 0.18
C PRO A 5 15.60 39.72 0.67
N ALA A 6 14.99 39.36 1.80
CA ALA A 6 15.05 38.01 2.35
C ALA A 6 13.67 37.35 2.34
N VAL A 7 13.63 36.10 1.88
CA VAL A 7 12.44 35.24 1.92
C VAL A 7 12.82 33.92 2.56
N SER A 8 12.06 33.53 3.58
CA SER A 8 12.18 32.25 4.28
C SER A 8 11.12 31.27 3.78
N PHE A 9 11.44 29.97 3.84
CA PHE A 9 10.56 28.93 3.32
C PHE A 9 10.26 27.87 4.39
N ALA A 10 9.05 27.32 4.34
CA ALA A 10 8.66 26.13 5.10
C ALA A 10 7.95 25.15 4.18
N ARG A 11 8.37 23.88 4.19
CA ARG A 11 7.84 22.82 3.32
C ARG A 11 7.18 21.75 4.17
N ARG A 12 5.98 21.32 3.76
CA ARG A 12 5.23 20.23 4.40
C ARG A 12 5.27 18.98 3.51
N ASP A 13 5.67 17.86 4.08
CA ASP A 13 5.66 16.54 3.45
C ASP A 13 5.14 15.46 4.43
N ALA A 14 5.21 14.18 4.05
CA ALA A 14 4.72 13.07 4.87
C ALA A 14 5.52 12.88 6.18
N GLY A 15 6.76 13.38 6.24
CA GLY A 15 7.63 13.30 7.42
C GLY A 15 7.51 14.49 8.37
N GLY A 16 6.73 15.52 8.01
CA GLY A 16 6.49 16.70 8.85
C GLY A 16 6.74 18.02 8.12
N VAL A 17 7.21 19.03 8.86
CA VAL A 17 7.55 20.35 8.31
C VAL A 17 9.06 20.55 8.37
N SER A 18 9.67 20.88 7.22
CA SER A 18 11.08 21.23 7.09
C SER A 18 11.25 22.70 6.66
N ALA A 19 12.44 23.25 6.89
CA ALA A 19 12.79 24.62 6.50
C ALA A 19 13.89 24.58 5.41
N PRO A 20 13.53 24.70 4.12
CA PRO A 20 14.51 24.81 3.05
C PRO A 20 15.47 25.98 3.28
N ALA A 21 16.76 25.76 2.98
CA ALA A 21 17.81 26.75 3.25
C ALA A 21 17.72 28.01 2.37
N ASP A 22 17.19 27.88 1.15
CA ASP A 22 17.02 28.96 0.18
C ASP A 22 15.90 28.64 -0.82
N VAL A 23 15.67 29.56 -1.77
CA VAL A 23 14.66 29.43 -2.82
C VAL A 23 14.93 28.26 -3.77
N VAL A 24 16.20 27.92 -4.03
CA VAL A 24 16.56 26.81 -4.91
C VAL A 24 16.18 25.49 -4.24
N ALA A 25 16.51 25.31 -2.96
CA ALA A 25 16.11 24.15 -2.17
C ALA A 25 14.59 24.06 -1.98
N ALA A 26 13.90 25.20 -1.84
CA ALA A 26 12.45 25.26 -1.69
C ALA A 26 11.71 24.71 -2.92
N PHE A 27 12.25 24.95 -4.12
CA PHE A 27 11.66 24.56 -5.40
C PHE A 27 12.44 23.42 -6.09
N ASP A 28 12.76 22.36 -5.34
CA ASP A 28 13.35 21.10 -5.85
C ASP A 28 14.68 21.25 -6.62
N GLY A 29 15.49 22.25 -6.28
CA GLY A 29 16.77 22.52 -6.93
C GLY A 29 16.68 23.30 -8.25
N ALA A 30 15.49 23.77 -8.63
CA ALA A 30 15.26 24.44 -9.91
C ALA A 30 15.99 25.79 -10.02
N ARG A 31 16.73 25.99 -11.12
CA ARG A 31 17.48 27.23 -11.39
C ARG A 31 16.98 28.01 -12.59
N ARG A 32 16.10 27.43 -13.41
CA ARG A 32 15.42 28.09 -14.52
C ARG A 32 13.91 27.91 -14.35
N TRP A 33 13.20 29.02 -14.26
CA TRP A 33 11.78 29.05 -13.96
C TRP A 33 11.01 29.61 -15.16
N LEU A 34 9.86 29.02 -15.45
CA LEU A 34 8.85 29.63 -16.32
C LEU A 34 7.57 29.85 -15.50
N VAL A 35 7.22 31.11 -15.25
CA VAL A 35 5.96 31.49 -14.62
C VAL A 35 4.92 31.76 -15.71
N VAL A 36 3.89 30.93 -15.79
CA VAL A 36 2.81 31.03 -16.76
C VAL A 36 1.65 31.78 -16.13
N ALA A 37 1.39 33.00 -16.61
CA ALA A 37 0.39 33.91 -16.10
C ALA A 37 -0.80 34.03 -17.07
N PRO A 38 -2.03 33.71 -16.64
CA PRO A 38 -3.22 33.93 -17.47
C PRO A 38 -3.37 35.38 -17.89
N HIS A 39 -3.26 36.29 -16.92
CA HIS A 39 -3.34 37.73 -17.08
C HIS A 39 -2.00 38.39 -16.73
N ASP A 40 -1.88 39.66 -17.07
CA ASP A 40 -0.65 40.42 -17.06
C ASP A 40 -0.09 40.69 -15.66
N ASP A 41 -0.93 40.72 -14.62
CA ASP A 41 -0.60 40.97 -13.21
C ASP A 41 -0.48 39.70 -12.35
N ASP A 42 -1.05 38.57 -12.80
CA ASP A 42 -1.13 37.31 -12.04
C ASP A 42 0.22 36.82 -11.50
N ALA A 43 1.30 36.96 -12.28
CA ALA A 43 2.64 36.52 -11.88
C ALA A 43 3.12 37.23 -10.61
N VAL A 44 2.96 38.55 -10.52
CA VAL A 44 3.41 39.31 -9.35
C VAL A 44 2.41 39.25 -8.20
N LEU A 45 1.12 39.09 -8.48
CA LEU A 45 0.10 38.89 -7.45
C LEU A 45 0.32 37.56 -6.71
N GLY A 46 0.50 36.47 -7.45
CA GLY A 46 0.62 35.12 -6.89
C GLY A 46 2.04 34.71 -6.50
N MET A 47 3.06 35.28 -7.14
CA MET A 47 4.46 34.83 -6.97
C MET A 47 5.48 35.95 -6.72
N GLY A 48 5.06 37.19 -6.45
CA GLY A 48 5.99 38.31 -6.29
C GLY A 48 7.12 38.08 -5.29
N LEU A 49 6.87 37.46 -4.13
CA LEU A 49 7.91 37.14 -3.14
C LEU A 49 8.85 36.06 -3.66
N ALA A 50 8.33 34.98 -4.24
CA ALA A 50 9.20 33.94 -4.80
C ALA A 50 10.03 34.45 -5.98
N ILE A 51 9.48 35.30 -6.85
CA ILE A 51 10.23 35.89 -7.97
C ILE A 51 11.36 36.78 -7.44
N VAL A 52 11.09 37.64 -6.45
CA VAL A 52 12.13 38.47 -5.80
C VAL A 52 13.22 37.59 -5.17
N ALA A 53 12.83 36.53 -4.46
CA ALA A 53 13.79 35.60 -3.87
C ALA A 53 14.62 34.86 -4.93
N ALA A 54 13.97 34.41 -6.00
CA ALA A 54 14.58 33.69 -7.12
C ALA A 54 15.61 34.57 -7.83
N THR A 55 15.23 35.78 -8.25
CA THR A 55 16.14 36.69 -8.96
C THR A 55 17.29 37.14 -8.07
N ALA A 56 17.06 37.41 -6.78
CA ALA A 56 18.11 37.70 -5.81
C ALA A 56 19.05 36.51 -5.56
N GLY A 57 18.54 35.29 -5.67
CA GLY A 57 19.27 34.02 -5.57
C GLY A 57 19.98 33.59 -6.87
N GLY A 58 19.91 34.39 -7.93
CA GLY A 58 20.52 34.07 -9.22
C GLY A 58 19.78 33.00 -10.02
N VAL A 59 18.52 32.71 -9.68
CA VAL A 59 17.63 31.87 -10.48
C VAL A 59 17.19 32.68 -11.70
N GLN A 60 17.23 32.02 -12.85
CA GLN A 60 16.74 32.57 -14.09
C GLN A 60 15.20 32.47 -14.13
N VAL A 61 14.49 33.61 -14.17
CA VAL A 61 13.03 33.64 -14.22
C VAL A 61 12.55 34.20 -15.55
N ASP A 62 11.77 33.39 -16.28
CA ASP A 62 11.03 33.76 -17.47
C ASP A 62 9.54 33.79 -17.16
N VAL A 63 8.79 34.69 -17.79
CA VAL A 63 7.34 34.86 -17.57
C VAL A 63 6.61 34.75 -18.90
N ALA A 64 5.64 33.84 -19.01
CA ALA A 64 4.76 33.72 -20.17
C ALA A 64 3.38 34.29 -19.84
N ILE A 65 2.99 35.37 -20.51
CA ILE A 65 1.65 35.97 -20.38
C ILE A 65 0.76 35.38 -21.48
N VAL A 66 -0.30 34.68 -21.07
CA VAL A 66 -1.13 33.89 -22.00
C VAL A 66 -2.12 34.79 -22.74
N SER A 67 -2.90 35.58 -22.02
CA SER A 67 -3.85 36.51 -22.62
C SER A 67 -3.20 37.84 -23.02
N ASP A 68 -3.89 38.63 -23.83
CA ASP A 68 -3.45 39.97 -24.23
C ASP A 68 -3.98 41.11 -23.35
N GLY A 69 -4.75 40.79 -22.30
CA GLY A 69 -5.31 41.77 -21.35
C GLY A 69 -6.35 42.72 -21.94
N ARG A 70 -6.93 42.42 -23.12
CA ARG A 70 -7.85 43.34 -23.82
C ARG A 70 -9.13 43.67 -23.05
N MET A 71 -9.47 42.89 -22.02
CA MET A 71 -10.65 43.14 -21.17
C MET A 71 -10.33 43.94 -19.90
N GLY A 72 -9.06 44.29 -19.67
CA GLY A 72 -8.60 45.02 -18.48
C GLY A 72 -8.92 46.53 -18.43
N TYR A 73 -9.80 47.05 -19.30
CA TYR A 73 -10.13 48.48 -19.37
C TYR A 73 -11.18 48.88 -18.32
N GLY A 74 -11.06 50.10 -17.77
CA GLY A 74 -12.00 50.63 -16.78
C GLY A 74 -13.17 51.43 -17.39
N THR A 75 -12.99 51.96 -18.60
CA THR A 75 -13.98 52.70 -19.39
C THR A 75 -13.95 52.28 -20.85
N ALA A 76 -15.05 52.52 -21.58
CA ALA A 76 -15.11 52.26 -23.02
C ALA A 76 -14.03 53.03 -23.82
N ALA A 77 -13.63 54.22 -23.37
CA ALA A 77 -12.61 55.03 -24.04
C ALA A 77 -11.19 54.43 -23.92
N GLU A 78 -10.93 53.61 -22.91
CA GLU A 78 -9.62 52.96 -22.70
C GLU A 78 -9.47 51.67 -23.53
N ARG A 79 -10.57 51.13 -24.07
CA ARG A 79 -10.61 49.82 -24.74
C ARG A 79 -9.54 49.67 -25.82
N ASP A 80 -9.39 50.64 -26.70
CA ASP A 80 -8.50 50.51 -27.86
C ASP A 80 -7.01 50.65 -27.49
N GLY A 81 -6.71 51.26 -26.34
CA GLY A 81 -5.34 51.50 -25.86
C GLY A 81 -4.87 50.58 -24.74
N ILE A 82 -5.76 49.79 -24.14
CA ILE A 82 -5.47 49.07 -22.89
C ILE A 82 -4.35 48.03 -23.05
N VAL A 83 -4.33 47.28 -24.14
CA VAL A 83 -3.32 46.24 -24.41
C VAL A 83 -1.91 46.84 -24.43
N ALA A 84 -1.72 47.93 -25.18
CA ALA A 84 -0.43 48.60 -25.28
C ALA A 84 0.01 49.20 -23.93
N ARG A 85 -0.95 49.76 -23.17
CA ARG A 85 -0.70 50.30 -21.83
C ARG A 85 -0.28 49.19 -20.86
N ARG A 86 -1.01 48.07 -20.80
CA ARG A 86 -0.68 46.91 -19.94
C ARG A 86 0.66 46.29 -20.29
N ALA A 87 1.04 46.25 -21.57
CA ALA A 87 2.36 45.76 -21.97
C ALA A 87 3.51 46.62 -21.41
N VAL A 88 3.31 47.94 -21.23
CA VAL A 88 4.29 48.83 -20.58
C VAL A 88 4.27 48.61 -19.06
N GLU A 89 3.08 48.58 -18.45
CA GLU A 89 2.90 48.38 -17.00
C GLU A 89 3.48 47.03 -16.53
N THR A 90 3.28 45.96 -17.31
CA THR A 90 3.83 44.62 -17.03
C THR A 90 5.36 44.60 -17.06
N ARG A 91 5.97 45.27 -18.05
CA ARG A 91 7.44 45.33 -18.15
C ARG A 91 8.03 46.10 -16.97
N ASP A 92 7.42 47.22 -16.57
CA ASP A 92 7.82 47.95 -15.37
C ASP A 92 7.66 47.09 -14.11
N SER A 93 6.50 46.45 -13.95
CA SER A 93 6.20 45.54 -12.83
C SER A 93 7.25 44.42 -12.68
N LEU A 94 7.51 43.68 -13.76
CA LEU A 94 8.45 42.57 -13.76
C LEU A 94 9.90 43.04 -13.55
N THR A 95 10.27 44.21 -14.07
CA THR A 95 11.59 44.82 -13.82
C THR A 95 11.79 45.11 -12.33
N ARG A 96 10.75 45.56 -11.62
CA ARG A 96 10.81 45.84 -10.16
C ARG A 96 11.09 44.60 -9.32
N VAL A 97 10.75 43.40 -9.80
CA VAL A 97 11.08 42.11 -9.14
C VAL A 97 12.29 41.41 -9.76
N GLY A 98 13.04 42.10 -10.64
CA GLY A 98 14.30 41.62 -11.20
C GLY A 98 14.16 40.74 -12.45
N VAL A 99 12.97 40.71 -13.08
CA VAL A 99 12.76 40.01 -14.36
C VAL A 99 12.91 41.00 -15.51
N PRO A 100 13.93 40.86 -16.37
CA PRO A 100 14.17 41.79 -17.45
C PRO A 100 13.19 41.58 -18.63
N ALA A 101 12.97 42.62 -19.43
CA ALA A 101 11.92 42.66 -20.44
C ALA A 101 12.06 41.58 -21.54
N GLU A 102 13.29 41.15 -21.84
CA GLU A 102 13.59 40.09 -22.82
C GLU A 102 13.17 38.69 -22.36
N ARG A 103 12.81 38.52 -21.08
CA ARG A 103 12.31 37.26 -20.50
C ARG A 103 10.80 37.20 -20.38
N VAL A 104 10.10 38.15 -21.01
CA VAL A 104 8.64 38.20 -21.05
C VAL A 104 8.14 37.67 -22.40
N HIS A 105 7.41 36.58 -22.36
CA HIS A 105 6.89 35.85 -23.52
C HIS A 105 5.40 36.11 -23.66
N TRP A 106 5.00 36.85 -24.69
CA TRP A 106 3.59 37.19 -24.95
C TRP A 106 2.96 36.18 -25.90
N LEU A 107 1.91 35.48 -25.49
CA LEU A 107 1.24 34.50 -26.36
C LEU A 107 0.08 35.10 -27.17
N GLY A 108 -0.52 36.19 -26.67
CA GLY A 108 -1.48 37.01 -27.43
C GLY A 108 -2.86 36.40 -27.63
N PHE A 109 -3.27 35.46 -26.77
CA PHE A 109 -4.63 34.92 -26.83
C PHE A 109 -5.65 35.96 -26.31
N PRO A 110 -6.89 36.00 -26.82
CA PRO A 110 -7.87 36.97 -26.36
C PRO A 110 -8.24 36.76 -24.89
N ASP A 111 -8.05 37.79 -24.08
CA ASP A 111 -8.49 37.83 -22.68
C ASP A 111 -10.00 37.56 -22.55
N SER A 112 -10.38 36.77 -21.56
CA SER A 112 -11.74 36.26 -21.31
C SER A 112 -12.31 35.33 -22.39
N ASP A 113 -11.48 34.85 -23.34
CA ASP A 113 -11.88 33.88 -24.38
C ASP A 113 -10.94 32.67 -24.48
N LEU A 114 -10.03 32.48 -23.50
CA LEU A 114 -9.07 31.36 -23.51
C LEU A 114 -9.71 29.97 -23.66
N PRO A 115 -10.93 29.67 -23.13
CA PRO A 115 -11.56 28.38 -23.34
C PRO A 115 -11.73 27.95 -24.80
N LYS A 116 -11.84 28.91 -25.75
CA LYS A 116 -11.93 28.60 -27.19
C LYS A 116 -10.59 28.27 -27.84
N HIS A 117 -9.49 28.51 -27.13
CA HIS A 117 -8.12 28.33 -27.60
C HIS A 117 -7.39 27.18 -26.89
N GLN A 118 -8.14 26.34 -26.15
CA GLN A 118 -7.64 25.12 -25.53
C GLN A 118 -7.13 24.11 -26.57
N GLY A 119 -6.17 23.30 -26.14
CA GLY A 119 -5.73 22.12 -26.84
C GLY A 119 -4.57 22.32 -27.79
N ALA A 120 -4.49 21.34 -28.67
CA ALA A 120 -3.27 20.84 -29.26
C ALA A 120 -3.41 20.68 -30.78
N THR A 121 -4.21 21.53 -31.42
CA THR A 121 -4.55 21.34 -32.83
C THR A 121 -3.35 21.60 -33.73
N ALA A 122 -3.40 21.03 -34.94
CA ALA A 122 -2.39 21.27 -35.97
C ALA A 122 -2.26 22.76 -36.35
N ASP A 123 -3.27 23.57 -36.01
CA ASP A 123 -3.35 25.00 -36.34
C ASP A 123 -3.05 25.92 -35.14
N GLY A 124 -2.86 25.39 -33.92
CA GLY A 124 -2.49 26.21 -32.76
C GLY A 124 -2.99 25.69 -31.40
N GLY A 125 -3.19 26.63 -30.47
CA GLY A 125 -3.69 26.36 -29.12
C GLY A 125 -2.69 26.72 -28.01
N ILE A 126 -3.23 26.93 -26.80
CA ILE A 126 -2.47 27.40 -25.64
C ILE A 126 -1.40 26.37 -25.24
N ALA A 127 -1.74 25.08 -25.09
CA ALA A 127 -0.78 24.04 -24.74
C ALA A 127 0.37 23.95 -25.75
N ARG A 128 0.07 24.10 -27.05
CA ARG A 128 1.10 24.08 -28.10
C ARG A 128 2.02 25.30 -28.03
N ALA A 129 1.46 26.49 -27.79
CA ALA A 129 2.24 27.72 -27.62
C ALA A 129 3.13 27.65 -26.37
N LEU A 130 2.60 27.16 -25.25
CA LEU A 130 3.37 26.94 -24.02
C LEU A 130 4.47 25.90 -24.21
N THR A 131 4.22 24.82 -24.95
CA THR A 131 5.24 23.81 -25.26
C THR A 131 6.41 24.42 -26.03
N ARG A 132 6.13 25.29 -27.01
CA ARG A 132 7.15 26.03 -27.75
C ARG A 132 8.01 26.88 -26.80
N VAL A 133 7.38 27.68 -25.93
CA VAL A 133 8.09 28.52 -24.95
C VAL A 133 8.94 27.65 -24.02
N MET A 134 8.39 26.55 -23.49
CA MET A 134 9.13 25.64 -22.61
C MET A 134 10.37 25.04 -23.29
N ARG A 135 10.30 24.67 -24.58
CA ARG A 135 11.46 24.16 -25.32
C ARG A 135 12.51 25.21 -25.62
N GLN A 136 12.11 26.48 -25.75
CA GLN A 136 13.01 27.63 -25.92
C GLN A 136 13.69 28.01 -24.59
N VAL A 137 12.92 28.17 -23.52
CA VAL A 137 13.38 28.59 -22.19
C VAL A 137 14.14 27.47 -21.46
N ARG A 138 13.76 26.21 -21.73
CA ARG A 138 14.25 25.00 -21.05
C ARG A 138 14.15 25.10 -19.52
N PRO A 139 12.96 25.33 -18.94
CA PRO A 139 12.81 25.50 -17.50
C PRO A 139 13.03 24.19 -16.73
N ASP A 140 13.54 24.31 -15.51
CA ASP A 140 13.60 23.22 -14.53
C ASP A 140 12.31 23.16 -13.70
N ALA A 141 11.65 24.31 -13.51
CA ALA A 141 10.35 24.43 -12.87
C ALA A 141 9.38 25.32 -13.67
N VAL A 142 8.12 24.92 -13.71
CA VAL A 142 7.02 25.63 -14.35
C VAL A 142 5.95 25.93 -13.31
N PHE A 143 5.53 27.18 -13.28
CA PHE A 143 4.51 27.69 -12.37
C PHE A 143 3.26 28.09 -13.15
N ALA A 144 2.08 27.76 -12.65
CA ALA A 144 0.82 28.16 -13.25
C ALA A 144 -0.24 28.37 -12.15
N PRO A 145 -1.36 29.04 -12.43
CA PRO A 145 -2.41 29.24 -11.45
C PRO A 145 -3.00 27.90 -10.98
N THR A 146 -3.61 27.91 -9.80
CA THR A 146 -4.39 26.79 -9.28
C THR A 146 -5.54 26.41 -10.22
N SER A 147 -5.72 25.11 -10.45
CA SER A 147 -6.85 24.59 -11.24
C SER A 147 -8.21 24.78 -10.55
N ALA A 148 -8.22 25.16 -9.27
CA ALA A 148 -9.43 25.43 -8.48
C ALA A 148 -9.91 26.89 -8.57
N ASP A 149 -9.26 27.73 -9.39
CA ASP A 149 -9.71 29.11 -9.58
C ASP A 149 -11.09 29.19 -10.23
N LEU A 150 -11.89 30.18 -9.86
CA LEU A 150 -13.22 30.40 -10.43
C LEU A 150 -13.13 31.05 -11.81
N HIS A 151 -12.04 31.77 -12.11
CA HIS A 151 -11.87 32.43 -13.41
C HIS A 151 -11.63 31.40 -14.52
N PRO A 152 -12.44 31.38 -15.60
CA PRO A 152 -12.29 30.40 -16.69
C PRO A 152 -10.90 30.37 -17.31
N ASP A 153 -10.30 31.55 -17.56
CA ASP A 153 -8.94 31.65 -18.11
C ASP A 153 -7.89 30.99 -17.22
N HIS A 154 -7.99 31.13 -15.89
CA HIS A 154 -7.06 30.51 -14.95
C HIS A 154 -7.16 28.99 -15.01
N ARG A 155 -8.39 28.44 -15.02
CA ARG A 155 -8.63 26.99 -15.15
C ARG A 155 -8.08 26.42 -16.46
N VAL A 156 -8.28 27.15 -17.56
CA VAL A 156 -7.76 26.77 -18.88
C VAL A 156 -6.24 26.76 -18.86
N VAL A 157 -5.61 27.84 -18.41
CA VAL A 157 -4.14 27.91 -18.37
C VAL A 157 -3.54 26.84 -17.46
N ALA A 158 -4.15 26.56 -16.31
CA ALA A 158 -3.71 25.48 -15.43
C ALA A 158 -3.70 24.12 -16.15
N SER A 159 -4.79 23.77 -16.84
CA SER A 159 -4.92 22.51 -17.59
C SER A 159 -3.98 22.45 -18.80
N GLU A 160 -3.89 23.52 -19.58
CA GLU A 160 -3.05 23.60 -20.77
C GLU A 160 -1.56 23.58 -20.43
N CYS A 161 -1.18 24.12 -19.27
CA CYS A 161 0.17 24.06 -18.75
C CYS A 161 0.57 22.63 -18.37
N ASP A 162 -0.33 21.86 -17.75
CA ASP A 162 -0.06 20.45 -17.41
C ASP A 162 0.20 19.60 -18.67
N ILE A 163 -0.57 19.82 -19.74
CA ILE A 163 -0.35 19.20 -21.06
C ILE A 163 1.00 19.63 -21.65
N ALA A 164 1.30 20.94 -21.60
CA ALA A 164 2.54 21.48 -22.16
C ALA A 164 3.79 20.97 -21.44
N VAL A 165 3.77 20.88 -20.11
CA VAL A 165 4.89 20.33 -19.31
C VAL A 165 5.21 18.90 -19.72
N PHE A 166 4.18 18.07 -19.93
CA PHE A 166 4.35 16.70 -20.40
C PHE A 166 4.93 16.65 -21.83
N HIS A 167 4.38 17.43 -22.76
CA HIS A 167 4.84 17.43 -24.17
C HIS A 167 6.18 18.17 -24.41
N ALA A 168 6.61 19.04 -23.51
CA ALA A 168 7.91 19.71 -23.61
C ALA A 168 9.08 18.70 -23.60
N ALA A 169 8.94 17.59 -22.88
CA ALA A 169 9.90 16.48 -22.87
C ALA A 169 9.52 15.31 -23.81
N GLY A 170 8.26 15.21 -24.25
CA GLY A 170 7.77 14.11 -25.10
C GLY A 170 8.05 14.29 -26.60
N GLU A 171 7.92 13.20 -27.37
CA GLU A 171 8.21 13.13 -28.81
C GLU A 171 7.08 13.68 -29.72
N ILE A 172 6.20 14.49 -29.16
CA ILE A 172 5.08 15.13 -29.87
C ILE A 172 5.47 16.55 -30.24
N TRP A 173 5.01 17.06 -31.40
CA TRP A 173 5.31 18.40 -31.91
C TRP A 173 6.80 18.72 -32.06
N LEU A 174 7.58 17.80 -32.64
CA LEU A 174 9.02 17.96 -32.82
C LEU A 174 9.41 19.24 -33.57
N GLU A 175 8.52 19.78 -34.40
CA GLU A 175 8.69 21.06 -35.10
C GLU A 175 8.77 22.29 -34.18
N LEU A 176 8.37 22.17 -32.90
CA LEU A 176 8.45 23.25 -31.91
C LEU A 176 9.83 23.38 -31.27
N GLY A 177 10.79 22.55 -31.65
CA GLY A 177 12.17 22.56 -31.16
C GLY A 177 12.55 21.31 -30.39
N ALA A 178 13.81 21.26 -29.96
CA ALA A 178 14.37 20.12 -29.23
C ALA A 178 13.68 19.91 -27.88
N GLN A 179 13.45 18.65 -27.54
CA GLN A 179 12.83 18.24 -26.28
C GLN A 179 13.67 18.65 -25.07
N LEU A 180 12.99 18.77 -23.93
CA LEU A 180 13.66 18.84 -22.63
C LEU A 180 14.16 17.45 -22.24
N GLU A 181 15.34 17.39 -21.61
CA GLU A 181 15.92 16.14 -21.13
C GLU A 181 15.12 15.51 -19.98
N ARG A 182 14.39 16.35 -19.24
CA ARG A 182 13.58 15.96 -18.09
C ARG A 182 12.30 16.78 -18.09
N VAL A 183 11.23 16.20 -17.56
CA VAL A 183 9.97 16.92 -17.33
C VAL A 183 10.20 17.96 -16.22
N PRO A 184 9.90 19.25 -16.45
CA PRO A 184 10.03 20.29 -15.42
C PRO A 184 9.15 20.01 -14.20
N ALA A 185 9.60 20.46 -13.02
CA ALA A 185 8.78 20.44 -11.82
C ALA A 185 7.58 21.39 -11.98
N ARG A 186 6.36 20.89 -11.78
CA ARG A 186 5.12 21.67 -11.87
C ARG A 186 4.65 22.15 -10.50
N TRP A 187 4.39 23.45 -10.38
CA TRP A 187 3.97 24.11 -9.14
C TRP A 187 2.77 25.03 -9.36
N ASP A 188 1.73 24.89 -8.55
CA ASP A 188 0.59 25.82 -8.59
C ASP A 188 0.83 27.02 -7.66
N TYR A 189 0.46 28.21 -8.12
CA TYR A 189 0.31 29.41 -7.30
C TYR A 189 -1.15 29.86 -7.26
N ALA A 190 -1.54 30.62 -6.22
CA ALA A 190 -2.89 31.13 -6.05
C ALA A 190 -2.96 32.63 -6.38
N VAL A 191 -4.04 33.07 -7.02
CA VAL A 191 -4.34 34.49 -7.26
C VAL A 191 -5.67 34.87 -6.60
N TYR A 192 -6.78 34.32 -7.09
CA TYR A 192 -8.12 34.65 -6.58
C TYR A 192 -8.64 33.60 -5.61
N CYS A 193 -8.36 32.33 -5.89
CA CYS A 193 -8.91 31.21 -5.13
C CYS A 193 -7.83 30.36 -4.45
N PRO A 194 -8.17 29.66 -3.36
CA PRO A 194 -7.26 28.70 -2.73
C PRO A 194 -7.01 27.47 -3.61
N PHE A 195 -6.03 26.67 -3.22
CA PHE A 195 -5.73 25.38 -3.82
C PHE A 195 -6.85 24.34 -3.55
N PRO A 196 -7.01 23.32 -4.42
CA PRO A 196 -7.96 22.21 -4.19
C PRO A 196 -7.57 21.33 -2.98
N GLU A 197 -6.33 21.42 -2.54
CA GLU A 197 -5.76 20.71 -1.40
C GLU A 197 -4.79 21.61 -0.64
N ALA A 198 -4.38 21.22 0.56
CA ALA A 198 -3.53 22.07 1.39
C ALA A 198 -2.15 22.32 0.72
N PRO A 199 -1.65 23.58 0.67
CA PRO A 199 -0.39 23.90 0.00
C PRO A 199 0.80 23.21 0.68
N THR A 200 1.81 22.85 -0.10
CA THR A 200 3.00 22.10 0.36
C THR A 200 4.19 22.99 0.69
N LEU A 201 4.16 24.27 0.28
CA LEU A 201 5.24 25.23 0.52
C LEU A 201 4.67 26.58 0.94
N LEU A 202 5.29 27.19 1.95
CA LEU A 202 5.05 28.55 2.42
C LEU A 202 6.31 29.38 2.17
N ALA A 203 6.15 30.55 1.58
CA ALA A 203 7.16 31.59 1.50
C ALA A 203 6.75 32.78 2.38
N ARG A 204 7.69 33.28 3.18
CA ARG A 204 7.51 34.44 4.05
C ARG A 204 8.61 35.46 3.77
N GLY A 205 8.21 36.59 3.20
CA GLY A 205 9.09 37.72 2.91
C GLY A 205 9.33 38.62 4.11
N ASP A 206 10.49 39.27 4.13
CA ASP A 206 10.74 40.44 4.97
C ASP A 206 10.09 41.71 4.39
N GLU A 207 10.27 42.84 5.06
CA GLU A 207 9.70 44.13 4.62
C GLU A 207 10.23 44.58 3.25
N VAL A 208 11.48 44.28 2.95
CA VAL A 208 12.13 44.69 1.68
C VAL A 208 11.56 43.88 0.52
N ALA A 209 11.49 42.55 0.66
CA ALA A 209 10.90 41.66 -0.33
C ALA A 209 9.42 42.00 -0.56
N PHE A 210 8.70 42.28 0.53
CA PHE A 210 7.30 42.64 0.44
C PHE A 210 7.07 44.00 -0.22
N ALA A 211 7.90 45.00 0.10
CA ALA A 211 7.85 46.30 -0.55
C ALA A 211 8.13 46.19 -2.06
N ALA A 212 9.09 45.34 -2.47
CA ALA A 212 9.37 45.09 -3.88
C ALA A 212 8.15 44.45 -4.59
N LYS A 213 7.51 43.44 -3.97
CA LYS A 213 6.26 42.86 -4.48
C LYS A 213 5.17 43.92 -4.62
N VAL A 214 4.95 44.74 -3.58
CA VAL A 214 3.90 45.77 -3.61
C VAL A 214 4.19 46.81 -4.69
N ALA A 215 5.43 47.27 -4.82
CA ALA A 215 5.82 48.20 -5.87
C ALA A 215 5.60 47.62 -7.27
N ALA A 216 5.82 46.31 -7.46
CA ALA A 216 5.52 45.64 -8.73
C ALA A 216 4.03 45.64 -9.04
N VAL A 217 3.18 45.35 -8.06
CA VAL A 217 1.72 45.42 -8.21
C VAL A 217 1.25 46.86 -8.47
N GLU A 218 1.85 47.86 -7.84
CA GLU A 218 1.53 49.28 -8.05
C GLU A 218 1.84 49.80 -9.46
N ALA A 219 2.64 49.07 -10.26
CA ALA A 219 2.93 49.44 -11.65
C ALA A 219 1.70 49.34 -12.57
N TYR A 220 0.68 48.54 -12.21
CA TYR A 220 -0.56 48.38 -12.99
C TYR A 220 -1.55 49.52 -12.72
N VAL A 221 -1.15 50.76 -13.03
CA VAL A 221 -1.92 51.98 -12.75
C VAL A 221 -3.27 52.00 -13.49
N SER A 222 -3.39 51.28 -14.61
CA SER A 222 -4.67 51.14 -15.32
C SER A 222 -5.70 50.27 -14.58
N GLN A 223 -5.28 49.49 -13.58
CA GLN A 223 -6.15 48.60 -12.82
C GLN A 223 -6.89 49.36 -11.70
N ARG A 224 -8.19 49.61 -11.89
CA ARG A 224 -8.99 50.39 -10.92
C ARG A 224 -9.06 49.77 -9.52
N GLN A 225 -8.96 48.46 -9.42
CA GLN A 225 -9.03 47.71 -8.17
C GLN A 225 -7.66 47.50 -7.52
N ILE A 226 -6.58 48.10 -8.07
CA ILE A 226 -5.22 47.85 -7.58
C ILE A 226 -5.05 48.25 -6.11
N ALA A 227 -5.67 49.37 -5.70
CA ALA A 227 -5.61 49.85 -4.32
C ALA A 227 -6.27 48.86 -3.34
N SER A 228 -7.41 48.26 -3.71
CA SER A 228 -8.06 47.23 -2.88
C SER A 228 -7.23 45.95 -2.81
N LEU A 229 -6.60 45.53 -3.92
CA LEU A 229 -5.73 44.36 -3.93
C LEU A 229 -4.51 44.55 -3.01
N ILE A 230 -3.87 45.72 -3.10
CA ILE A 230 -2.73 46.08 -2.24
C ILE A 230 -3.15 46.12 -0.77
N ALA A 231 -4.33 46.69 -0.44
CA ALA A 231 -4.83 46.72 0.92
C ALA A 231 -5.04 45.30 1.48
N SER A 232 -5.66 44.40 0.70
CA SER A 232 -5.83 43.00 1.06
C SER A 232 -4.49 42.27 1.24
N MET A 233 -3.52 42.50 0.35
CA MET A 233 -2.17 41.95 0.48
C MET A 233 -1.47 42.43 1.75
N ARG A 234 -1.54 43.73 2.06
CA ARG A 234 -0.94 44.30 3.29
C ARG A 234 -1.60 43.74 4.55
N ALA A 235 -2.90 43.49 4.52
CA ALA A 235 -3.63 42.87 5.63
C ALA A 235 -3.26 41.39 5.83
N ALA A 236 -3.05 40.64 4.73
CA ALA A 236 -2.62 39.25 4.78
C ALA A 236 -1.15 39.07 5.22
N GLY A 237 -0.33 40.11 5.00
CA GLY A 237 1.09 40.10 5.27
C GLY A 237 1.92 39.49 4.13
N PRO A 238 3.25 39.39 4.32
CA PRO A 238 4.18 39.00 3.28
C PRO A 238 4.24 37.47 3.10
N LEU A 239 3.11 36.86 2.75
CA LEU A 239 2.95 35.41 2.65
C LEU A 239 2.53 35.00 1.25
N GLU A 240 3.17 33.95 0.74
CA GLU A 240 2.77 33.23 -0.47
C GLU A 240 2.80 31.73 -0.18
N THR A 241 1.91 30.97 -0.81
CA THR A 241 1.88 29.52 -0.67
C THR A 241 1.81 28.86 -2.03
N TYR A 242 2.36 27.64 -2.13
CA TYR A 242 2.43 26.89 -3.38
C TYR A 242 2.09 25.43 -3.16
N LEU A 243 1.55 24.82 -4.20
CA LEU A 243 1.24 23.40 -4.22
C LEU A 243 2.11 22.69 -5.26
N ARG A 244 2.92 21.72 -4.82
CA ARG A 244 3.71 20.87 -5.70
C ARG A 244 2.79 19.87 -6.41
N ARG A 245 2.69 19.95 -7.73
CA ARG A 245 1.90 19.01 -8.53
C ARG A 245 2.72 17.78 -8.90
N THR A 246 2.31 16.61 -8.43
CA THR A 246 2.91 15.34 -8.85
C THR A 246 1.96 14.64 -9.81
N TRP A 247 2.50 14.17 -10.94
CA TRP A 247 1.76 13.30 -11.85
C TRP A 247 2.14 11.86 -11.52
N THR A 248 1.17 11.11 -11.04
CA THR A 248 1.28 9.67 -10.87
C THR A 248 0.51 9.00 -12.02
N PRO A 249 1.16 8.23 -12.91
CA PRO A 249 0.46 7.52 -13.96
C PRO A 249 -0.68 6.68 -13.38
N TYR A 250 -1.83 6.69 -14.04
CA TYR A 250 -2.94 5.85 -13.62
C TYR A 250 -2.54 4.37 -13.67
N ARG A 251 -2.73 3.68 -12.55
CA ARG A 251 -2.63 2.23 -12.44
C ARG A 251 -3.83 1.74 -11.68
N ALA A 252 -4.67 0.95 -12.33
CA ALA A 252 -5.87 0.38 -11.70
C ALA A 252 -5.52 -0.38 -10.40
N SER A 253 -4.37 -1.04 -10.36
CA SER A 253 -3.85 -1.74 -9.18
C SER A 253 -3.75 -0.86 -7.93
N ASP A 254 -3.47 0.43 -8.08
CA ASP A 254 -3.22 1.34 -6.95
C ASP A 254 -4.52 1.69 -6.21
N THR A 255 -5.68 1.46 -6.84
CA THR A 255 -7.00 1.74 -6.28
C THR A 255 -7.78 0.47 -5.93
N VAL A 256 -7.34 -0.71 -6.37
CA VAL A 256 -7.97 -2.01 -6.04
C VAL A 256 -8.13 -2.21 -4.53
N ALA A 257 -7.13 -1.77 -3.74
CA ALA A 257 -7.17 -1.85 -2.28
C ALA A 257 -8.37 -1.07 -1.65
N LEU A 258 -8.84 -0.01 -2.31
CA LEU A 258 -9.99 0.79 -1.85
C LEU A 258 -11.30 0.01 -1.89
N PHE A 259 -11.36 -1.03 -2.71
CA PHE A 259 -12.54 -1.89 -2.88
C PHE A 259 -12.49 -3.15 -2.00
N GLY A 260 -11.49 -3.28 -1.13
CA GLY A 260 -11.36 -4.36 -0.16
C GLY A 260 -11.44 -5.76 -0.81
N ALA A 261 -12.06 -6.72 -0.12
CA ALA A 261 -12.23 -8.07 -0.65
C ALA A 261 -13.27 -8.18 -1.78
N ALA A 262 -14.09 -7.15 -2.03
CA ALA A 262 -15.01 -7.15 -3.18
C ALA A 262 -14.25 -7.13 -4.51
N ALA A 263 -13.01 -6.61 -4.53
CA ALA A 263 -12.11 -6.72 -5.68
C ALA A 263 -11.39 -8.09 -5.79
N VAL A 264 -11.45 -8.92 -4.73
CA VAL A 264 -10.95 -10.32 -4.70
C VAL A 264 -12.12 -11.30 -4.87
N GLY A 265 -13.32 -10.80 -5.17
CA GLY A 265 -14.54 -11.57 -5.29
C GLY A 265 -14.35 -12.68 -6.31
N ASP A 266 -14.32 -13.91 -5.79
CA ASP A 266 -14.22 -15.18 -6.52
C ASP A 266 -12.81 -15.68 -6.89
N SER A 267 -11.84 -15.57 -5.96
CA SER A 267 -10.64 -16.44 -6.02
C SER A 267 -10.96 -17.88 -5.58
N GLY A 268 -10.27 -18.86 -6.18
CA GLY A 268 -10.28 -20.26 -5.76
C GLY A 268 -9.89 -20.42 -4.29
N CYS A 269 -8.95 -19.61 -3.80
CA CYS A 269 -8.58 -19.58 -2.39
C CYS A 269 -9.79 -19.22 -1.48
N GLN A 270 -10.60 -18.22 -1.87
CA GLN A 270 -11.81 -17.84 -1.13
C GLN A 270 -12.90 -18.91 -1.24
N ARG A 271 -13.11 -19.49 -2.43
CA ARG A 271 -14.09 -20.58 -2.62
C ARG A 271 -13.75 -21.80 -1.77
N ASP A 272 -12.49 -22.23 -1.75
CA ASP A 272 -12.05 -23.35 -0.92
C ASP A 272 -12.16 -23.04 0.57
N ALA A 273 -11.82 -21.81 1.00
CA ALA A 273 -12.03 -21.41 2.40
C ALA A 273 -13.51 -21.51 2.80
N VAL A 274 -14.44 -21.02 1.96
CA VAL A 274 -15.89 -21.12 2.21
C VAL A 274 -16.35 -22.58 2.25
N ARG A 275 -15.83 -23.43 1.36
CA ARG A 275 -16.06 -24.88 1.41
C ARG A 275 -15.53 -25.50 2.71
N ALA A 276 -14.43 -24.98 3.27
CA ALA A 276 -13.89 -25.47 4.54
C ALA A 276 -14.90 -25.25 5.68
N ALA A 277 -15.57 -24.09 5.72
CA ALA A 277 -16.62 -23.83 6.70
C ALA A 277 -17.78 -24.83 6.58
N ALA A 278 -18.23 -25.12 5.36
CA ALA A 278 -19.26 -26.13 5.11
C ALA A 278 -18.81 -27.54 5.55
N TRP A 279 -17.55 -27.89 5.29
CA TRP A 279 -16.97 -29.16 5.72
C TRP A 279 -16.95 -29.29 7.25
N VAL A 280 -16.51 -28.26 7.98
CA VAL A 280 -16.51 -28.29 9.46
C VAL A 280 -17.93 -28.45 10.02
N ALA A 281 -18.92 -27.81 9.41
CA ALA A 281 -20.32 -27.94 9.80
C ALA A 281 -20.89 -29.36 9.57
N THR A 282 -20.29 -30.14 8.66
CA THR A 282 -20.76 -31.46 8.24
C THR A 282 -19.83 -32.61 8.66
N MET A 283 -18.68 -32.31 9.29
CA MET A 283 -17.75 -33.34 9.75
C MET A 283 -18.45 -34.32 10.72
N PRO A 284 -18.11 -35.62 10.69
CA PRO A 284 -18.77 -36.61 11.53
C PRO A 284 -18.70 -36.29 13.02
N GLU A 285 -19.82 -36.48 13.73
CA GLU A 285 -19.87 -36.25 15.18
C GLU A 285 -19.07 -37.28 15.96
N THR A 286 -19.01 -38.51 15.44
CA THR A 286 -18.24 -39.59 16.04
C THR A 286 -16.75 -39.49 15.64
N PRO A 287 -15.82 -39.63 16.60
CA PRO A 287 -14.39 -39.62 16.32
C PRO A 287 -14.00 -40.84 15.47
N TRP A 288 -12.90 -40.73 14.73
CA TRP A 288 -12.36 -41.83 13.95
C TRP A 288 -11.87 -42.96 14.88
N ALA A 289 -12.64 -44.05 14.97
CA ALA A 289 -12.47 -45.10 15.97
C ALA A 289 -11.10 -45.76 15.95
N GLU A 290 -10.53 -45.99 14.76
CA GLU A 290 -9.22 -46.63 14.59
C GLU A 290 -8.08 -45.76 15.11
N LEU A 291 -8.19 -44.44 14.97
CA LEU A 291 -7.22 -43.50 15.53
C LEU A 291 -7.38 -43.38 17.06
N VAL A 292 -8.61 -43.34 17.57
CA VAL A 292 -8.86 -43.37 19.02
C VAL A 292 -8.28 -44.65 19.65
N SER A 293 -8.50 -45.80 19.00
CA SER A 293 -7.94 -47.09 19.43
C SER A 293 -6.41 -47.06 19.44
N ALA A 294 -5.78 -46.55 18.36
CA ALA A 294 -4.33 -46.43 18.28
C ALA A 294 -3.73 -45.52 19.37
N LEU A 295 -4.42 -44.44 19.73
CA LEU A 295 -4.01 -43.54 20.81
C LEU A 295 -4.09 -44.24 22.18
N LYS A 296 -5.19 -44.94 22.46
CA LYS A 296 -5.46 -45.60 23.75
C LYS A 296 -4.63 -46.85 23.99
N ASP A 297 -4.18 -47.54 22.95
CA ASP A 297 -3.38 -48.76 23.06
C ASP A 297 -1.96 -48.45 23.57
N ARG A 298 -1.79 -48.42 24.89
CA ARG A 298 -0.51 -48.17 25.56
C ARG A 298 0.52 -49.29 25.35
N ALA A 299 0.09 -50.49 24.91
CA ALA A 299 1.01 -51.59 24.59
C ALA A 299 1.61 -51.43 23.19
N ALA A 300 0.94 -50.72 22.29
CA ALA A 300 1.46 -50.38 20.97
C ALA A 300 2.42 -49.17 20.98
N PRO A 301 3.35 -49.10 20.02
CA PRO A 301 4.21 -47.93 19.82
C PRO A 301 3.39 -46.63 19.64
N PRO A 302 3.91 -45.47 20.09
CA PRO A 302 3.26 -44.18 19.89
C PRO A 302 3.10 -43.83 18.41
N LEU A 303 2.18 -42.91 18.12
CA LEU A 303 1.93 -42.45 16.76
C LEU A 303 3.01 -41.48 16.30
N LEU A 304 3.52 -41.71 15.08
CA LEU A 304 4.35 -40.76 14.36
C LEU A 304 3.55 -40.15 13.22
N LEU A 305 3.16 -38.88 13.37
CA LEU A 305 2.50 -38.10 12.33
C LEU A 305 3.54 -37.71 11.27
N VAL A 306 3.36 -38.18 10.04
CA VAL A 306 4.29 -37.93 8.94
C VAL A 306 3.59 -37.23 7.79
N GLY A 307 4.07 -36.04 7.45
CA GLY A 307 3.53 -35.23 6.38
C GLY A 307 4.54 -34.21 5.87
N GLU A 308 4.15 -33.42 4.88
CA GLU A 308 4.95 -32.29 4.36
C GLU A 308 4.09 -31.04 4.26
N GLY A 309 4.74 -29.86 4.32
CA GLY A 309 4.06 -28.56 4.18
C GLY A 309 2.82 -28.46 5.07
N SER A 310 1.69 -28.05 4.49
CA SER A 310 0.43 -27.88 5.22
C SER A 310 -0.05 -29.10 6.00
N SER A 311 0.26 -30.33 5.57
CA SER A 311 -0.10 -31.54 6.32
C SER A 311 0.76 -31.74 7.57
N ARG A 312 1.96 -31.14 7.63
CA ARG A 312 2.89 -31.24 8.77
C ARG A 312 2.85 -30.04 9.70
N LEU A 313 2.56 -28.85 9.19
CA LEU A 313 2.60 -27.61 9.96
C LEU A 313 1.39 -27.53 10.91
N PHE A 314 0.23 -27.09 10.43
CA PHE A 314 -0.93 -26.91 11.30
C PHE A 314 -1.53 -28.21 11.87
N PRO A 315 -1.83 -29.27 11.08
CA PRO A 315 -2.50 -30.47 11.60
C PRO A 315 -1.71 -31.17 12.70
N ALA A 316 -0.41 -31.40 12.47
CA ALA A 316 0.43 -32.04 13.46
C ALA A 316 0.81 -31.07 14.60
N GLY A 317 1.08 -29.79 14.30
CA GLY A 317 1.34 -28.78 15.33
C GLY A 317 0.18 -28.64 16.32
N PHE A 318 -1.05 -28.57 15.81
CA PHE A 318 -2.23 -28.42 16.65
C PHE A 318 -2.45 -29.65 17.53
N MET A 319 -2.35 -30.86 16.95
CA MET A 319 -2.41 -32.13 17.69
C MET A 319 -1.36 -32.19 18.81
N LEU A 320 -0.10 -31.84 18.51
CA LEU A 320 0.98 -31.84 19.50
C LEU A 320 0.74 -30.80 20.60
N SER A 321 0.20 -29.63 20.26
CA SER A 321 -0.14 -28.60 21.25
C SER A 321 -1.18 -29.10 22.26
N LEU A 322 -2.21 -29.80 21.80
CA LEU A 322 -3.24 -30.40 22.65
C LEU A 322 -2.67 -31.56 23.47
N ALA A 323 -1.86 -32.42 22.84
CA ALA A 323 -1.22 -33.54 23.52
C ALA A 323 -0.30 -33.08 24.66
N ARG A 324 0.47 -32.01 24.46
CA ARG A 324 1.26 -31.39 25.55
C ARG A 324 0.37 -30.88 26.68
N ARG A 325 -0.68 -30.12 26.36
CA ARG A 325 -1.62 -29.57 27.34
C ARG A 325 -2.34 -30.64 28.16
N TRP A 326 -2.65 -31.78 27.56
CA TRP A 326 -3.44 -32.85 28.20
C TRP A 326 -2.60 -34.00 28.74
N GLY A 327 -1.27 -33.95 28.65
CA GLY A 327 -0.38 -35.02 29.15
C GLY A 327 -0.36 -36.28 28.26
N TRP A 328 -0.53 -36.11 26.96
CA TRP A 328 -0.47 -37.17 25.93
C TRP A 328 0.75 -37.05 24.99
N PHE A 329 1.72 -36.20 25.32
CA PHE A 329 2.92 -35.96 24.50
C PHE A 329 3.82 -37.19 24.33
N ASP A 330 3.67 -38.20 25.19
CA ASP A 330 4.34 -39.50 25.09
C ASP A 330 3.69 -40.43 24.04
N ARG A 331 2.50 -40.07 23.54
CA ARG A 331 1.72 -40.89 22.60
C ARG A 331 1.77 -40.40 21.15
N VAL A 332 2.25 -39.19 20.92
CA VAL A 332 2.29 -38.58 19.60
C VAL A 332 3.60 -37.82 19.38
N ALA A 333 4.21 -38.06 18.23
CA ALA A 333 5.30 -37.24 17.70
C ALA A 333 5.01 -36.91 16.24
N ALA A 334 5.76 -35.97 15.67
CA ALA A 334 5.60 -35.63 14.26
C ALA A 334 6.94 -35.34 13.58
N ALA A 335 7.07 -35.75 12.32
CA ALA A 335 8.27 -35.55 11.51
C ALA A 335 7.89 -35.27 10.06
N SER A 336 8.77 -34.58 9.31
CA SER A 336 8.68 -34.59 7.85
C SER A 336 8.99 -36.00 7.33
N GLY A 337 8.60 -36.31 6.10
CA GLY A 337 8.86 -37.62 5.50
C GLY A 337 10.35 -37.95 5.44
N ARG A 338 11.20 -36.95 5.17
CA ARG A 338 12.67 -37.12 5.17
C ARG A 338 13.23 -37.42 6.56
N ILE A 339 12.81 -36.68 7.58
CA ILE A 339 13.27 -36.90 8.95
C ILE A 339 12.72 -38.24 9.48
N ALA A 340 11.48 -38.60 9.14
CA ALA A 340 10.90 -39.87 9.55
C ALA A 340 11.71 -41.08 9.04
N GLN A 341 12.31 -40.99 7.85
CA GLN A 341 13.18 -42.04 7.29
C GLN A 341 14.47 -42.27 8.09
N THR A 342 14.91 -41.30 8.89
CA THR A 342 16.10 -41.45 9.75
C THR A 342 15.77 -42.01 11.13
N LEU A 343 14.49 -42.21 11.44
CA LEU A 343 14.04 -42.76 12.71
C LEU A 343 13.96 -44.27 12.66
N ASP A 344 14.15 -44.91 13.82
CA ASP A 344 13.83 -46.33 14.00
C ASP A 344 12.30 -46.53 13.95
N VAL A 345 11.80 -46.89 12.78
CA VAL A 345 10.36 -47.04 12.50
C VAL A 345 9.67 -48.12 13.35
N THR A 346 10.42 -49.07 13.92
CA THR A 346 9.86 -50.11 14.82
C THR A 346 9.34 -49.53 16.14
N LYS A 347 9.82 -48.34 16.50
CA LYS A 347 9.39 -47.60 17.71
C LYS A 347 8.15 -46.73 17.48
N TRP A 348 7.58 -46.77 16.28
CA TRP A 348 6.49 -45.88 15.90
C TRP A 348 5.41 -46.62 15.14
N ARG A 349 4.17 -46.19 15.36
CA ARG A 349 3.05 -46.49 14.47
C ARG A 349 2.86 -45.30 13.52
N PRO A 350 3.12 -45.45 12.22
CA PRO A 350 2.95 -44.37 11.26
C PRO A 350 1.51 -43.89 11.14
N LEU A 351 1.33 -42.56 11.08
CA LEU A 351 0.12 -41.89 10.64
C LEU A 351 0.48 -40.89 9.53
N ALA A 352 0.23 -41.27 8.29
CA ALA A 352 0.52 -40.44 7.13
C ALA A 352 -0.54 -39.33 6.95
N LEU A 353 -0.09 -38.11 6.72
CA LEU A 353 -0.92 -36.94 6.44
C LEU A 353 -0.54 -36.39 5.07
N SER A 354 -1.49 -36.33 4.14
CA SER A 354 -1.19 -35.81 2.79
C SER A 354 -2.43 -35.27 2.07
N ASN A 355 -2.38 -33.99 1.70
CA ASN A 355 -3.44 -33.36 0.89
C ASN A 355 -3.60 -34.02 -0.48
N SER A 356 -2.51 -34.28 -1.20
CA SER A 356 -2.56 -34.89 -2.54
C SER A 356 -2.67 -36.41 -2.54
N GLY A 357 -2.41 -37.06 -1.39
CA GLY A 357 -2.28 -38.51 -1.28
C GLY A 357 -1.09 -39.09 -2.06
N ARG A 358 -0.21 -38.22 -2.58
CA ARG A 358 0.88 -38.54 -3.52
C ARG A 358 2.25 -37.99 -3.10
N THR A 359 2.36 -37.41 -1.90
CA THR A 359 3.63 -36.83 -1.41
C THR A 359 4.74 -37.87 -1.40
N ARG A 360 5.82 -37.61 -2.15
CA ARG A 360 6.90 -38.58 -2.41
C ARG A 360 7.62 -38.99 -1.13
N GLU A 361 8.00 -38.03 -0.30
CA GLU A 361 8.77 -38.23 0.93
C GLU A 361 8.00 -39.10 1.93
N VAL A 362 6.68 -38.87 2.03
CA VAL A 362 5.77 -39.67 2.87
C VAL A 362 5.65 -41.10 2.31
N MET A 363 5.54 -41.25 1.00
CA MET A 363 5.51 -42.57 0.37
C MET A 363 6.82 -43.35 0.53
N GLU A 364 7.97 -42.69 0.42
CA GLU A 364 9.28 -43.30 0.65
C GLU A 364 9.39 -43.82 2.09
N PHE A 365 8.93 -43.03 3.07
CA PHE A 365 8.86 -43.47 4.46
C PHE A 365 7.93 -44.69 4.65
N LEU A 366 6.71 -44.64 4.10
CA LEU A 366 5.74 -45.73 4.26
C LEU A 366 6.21 -47.06 3.66
N LYS A 367 7.01 -47.04 2.59
CA LYS A 367 7.63 -48.26 2.04
C LYS A 367 8.55 -48.95 3.05
N GLY A 368 9.30 -48.18 3.85
CA GLY A 368 10.13 -48.72 4.93
C GLY A 368 9.33 -49.12 6.17
N ALA A 369 8.07 -48.69 6.28
CA ALA A 369 7.20 -48.88 7.43
C ALA A 369 6.06 -49.90 7.19
N SER A 370 6.14 -50.72 6.13
CA SER A 370 5.04 -51.56 5.66
C SER A 370 4.51 -52.55 6.72
N ASN A 371 5.38 -53.00 7.63
CA ASN A 371 5.02 -53.94 8.70
C ASN A 371 4.34 -53.27 9.90
N SER A 372 4.27 -51.93 9.95
CA SER A 372 3.80 -51.16 11.11
C SER A 372 2.31 -50.80 11.08
N LYS A 373 1.52 -51.40 10.17
CA LYS A 373 0.07 -51.14 9.99
C LYS A 373 -0.26 -49.63 9.95
N PRO A 374 0.30 -48.90 8.97
CA PRO A 374 0.19 -47.44 8.89
C PRO A 374 -1.27 -46.98 8.79
N LEU A 375 -1.59 -45.90 9.49
CA LEU A 375 -2.84 -45.14 9.30
C LEU A 375 -2.59 -44.02 8.28
N ALA A 376 -3.64 -43.54 7.61
CA ALA A 376 -3.53 -42.35 6.78
C ALA A 376 -4.75 -41.42 6.87
N ILE A 377 -4.51 -40.11 6.86
CA ILE A 377 -5.51 -39.10 6.54
C ILE A 377 -5.08 -38.43 5.23
N VAL A 378 -5.89 -38.59 4.19
CA VAL A 378 -5.61 -38.08 2.86
C VAL A 378 -6.66 -37.06 2.43
N GLY A 379 -6.26 -36.09 1.62
CA GLY A 379 -7.21 -35.15 1.01
C GLY A 379 -8.20 -35.90 0.12
N LEU A 380 -7.71 -36.60 -0.91
CA LEU A 380 -8.54 -37.39 -1.84
C LEU A 380 -8.21 -38.88 -1.75
N ASP A 381 -9.19 -39.73 -2.09
CA ASP A 381 -8.98 -41.18 -2.17
C ASP A 381 -8.25 -41.60 -3.47
N GLY A 382 -7.76 -42.84 -3.51
CA GLY A 382 -7.18 -43.47 -4.70
C GLY A 382 -5.69 -43.20 -4.93
N GLY A 383 -5.06 -42.34 -4.13
CA GLY A 383 -3.62 -42.08 -4.16
C GLY A 383 -2.76 -43.21 -3.55
N PRO A 384 -1.45 -43.27 -3.87
CA PRO A 384 -0.55 -44.30 -3.37
C PRO A 384 -0.44 -44.33 -1.84
N ILE A 385 -0.57 -43.17 -1.16
CA ILE A 385 -0.56 -43.12 0.32
C ILE A 385 -1.80 -43.83 0.88
N ALA A 386 -2.96 -43.61 0.26
CA ALA A 386 -4.21 -44.25 0.66
C ALA A 386 -4.16 -45.77 0.44
N GLN A 387 -3.46 -46.24 -0.58
CA GLN A 387 -3.28 -47.66 -0.88
C GLN A 387 -2.29 -48.35 0.05
N ALA A 388 -1.25 -47.64 0.50
CA ALA A 388 -0.25 -48.15 1.43
C ALA A 388 -0.74 -48.22 2.88
N ALA A 389 -1.81 -47.49 3.22
CA ALA A 389 -2.39 -47.45 4.55
C ALA A 389 -3.23 -48.69 4.86
N ALA A 390 -3.11 -49.21 6.08
CA ALA A 390 -3.97 -50.28 6.58
C ALA A 390 -5.41 -49.80 6.81
N VAL A 391 -5.55 -48.56 7.32
CA VAL A 391 -6.84 -47.87 7.46
C VAL A 391 -6.64 -46.41 7.07
N LYS A 392 -7.61 -45.84 6.35
CA LYS A 392 -7.56 -44.47 5.83
C LYS A 392 -8.79 -43.66 6.19
N ARG A 393 -8.61 -42.35 6.27
CA ARG A 393 -9.67 -41.35 6.35
C ARG A 393 -9.49 -40.33 5.22
N VAL A 394 -10.56 -40.05 4.50
CA VAL A 394 -10.58 -39.08 3.38
C VAL A 394 -11.24 -37.79 3.86
N VAL A 395 -10.67 -36.65 3.49
CA VAL A 395 -11.17 -35.32 3.91
C VAL A 395 -12.06 -34.70 2.83
N LEU A 396 -11.61 -34.72 1.58
CA LEU A 396 -12.23 -34.03 0.46
C LEU A 396 -13.08 -34.98 -0.39
N ASP A 397 -14.19 -34.45 -0.87
CA ASP A 397 -15.05 -35.04 -1.90
C ASP A 397 -14.58 -34.69 -3.33
N GLN A 398 -14.01 -33.50 -3.49
CA GLN A 398 -13.45 -33.00 -4.73
C GLN A 398 -12.16 -32.20 -4.47
N PRO A 399 -11.25 -32.08 -5.46
CA PRO A 399 -10.02 -31.32 -5.32
C PRO A 399 -10.24 -29.88 -4.83
N GLU A 400 -9.29 -29.35 -4.08
CA GLU A 400 -9.15 -27.90 -3.85
C GLU A 400 -8.81 -27.21 -5.17
N GLU A 401 -9.47 -26.09 -5.45
CA GLU A 401 -9.27 -25.25 -6.62
C GLU A 401 -7.96 -24.46 -6.53
N ALA A 402 -7.63 -23.96 -5.34
CA ALA A 402 -6.39 -23.25 -5.08
C ALA A 402 -5.19 -24.21 -4.97
N VAL A 403 -4.01 -23.65 -5.24
CA VAL A 403 -2.73 -24.29 -4.88
C VAL A 403 -2.55 -24.29 -3.36
N ALA A 404 -2.91 -23.18 -2.70
CA ALA A 404 -2.85 -23.05 -1.26
C ALA A 404 -3.91 -23.96 -0.59
N ALA A 405 -3.46 -25.02 0.06
CA ALA A 405 -4.34 -25.91 0.83
C ALA A 405 -5.08 -25.16 1.95
N THR A 406 -6.37 -25.41 2.12
CA THR A 406 -7.23 -24.82 3.15
C THR A 406 -8.07 -25.91 3.83
N ILE A 407 -9.11 -26.41 3.14
CA ILE A 407 -10.03 -27.46 3.61
C ILE A 407 -9.26 -28.70 4.07
N SER A 408 -8.29 -29.14 3.27
CA SER A 408 -7.54 -30.38 3.52
C SER A 408 -6.70 -30.29 4.80
N ALA A 409 -6.05 -29.15 5.04
CA ALA A 409 -5.27 -28.90 6.25
C ALA A 409 -6.18 -28.79 7.49
N LEU A 410 -7.22 -27.96 7.42
CA LEU A 410 -8.16 -27.80 8.55
C LEU A 410 -8.86 -29.12 8.89
N GLY A 411 -9.29 -29.88 7.88
CA GLY A 411 -9.98 -31.15 8.11
C GLY A 411 -9.08 -32.22 8.71
N GLN A 412 -7.83 -32.34 8.26
CA GLN A 412 -6.83 -33.20 8.91
C GLN A 412 -6.65 -32.83 10.38
N ALA A 413 -6.48 -31.53 10.68
CA ALA A 413 -6.29 -31.05 12.04
C ALA A 413 -7.47 -31.40 12.96
N LEU A 414 -8.71 -31.19 12.48
CA LEU A 414 -9.91 -31.44 13.27
C LEU A 414 -10.19 -32.94 13.49
N ILE A 415 -9.90 -33.80 12.51
CA ILE A 415 -10.00 -35.26 12.69
C ILE A 415 -9.01 -35.73 13.77
N LEU A 416 -7.76 -35.25 13.72
CA LEU A 416 -6.73 -35.57 14.70
C LEU A 416 -7.16 -35.10 16.11
N ALA A 417 -7.57 -33.85 16.22
CA ALA A 417 -7.95 -33.24 17.49
C ALA A 417 -9.21 -33.89 18.10
N GLN A 418 -10.22 -34.24 17.29
CA GLN A 418 -11.41 -34.94 17.75
C GLN A 418 -11.08 -36.34 18.30
N ALA A 419 -10.18 -37.07 17.63
CA ALA A 419 -9.74 -38.38 18.11
C ALA A 419 -8.92 -38.28 19.41
N LEU A 420 -8.01 -37.30 19.52
CA LEU A 420 -7.27 -37.06 20.76
C LEU A 420 -8.19 -36.66 21.91
N ALA A 421 -9.16 -35.78 21.67
CA ALA A 421 -10.13 -35.38 22.68
C ALA A 421 -10.91 -36.60 23.21
N SER A 422 -11.39 -37.46 22.31
CA SER A 422 -12.05 -38.72 22.70
C SER A 422 -11.13 -39.66 23.48
N ALA A 423 -9.85 -39.76 23.10
CA ALA A 423 -8.87 -40.57 23.82
C ALA A 423 -8.60 -40.03 25.23
N ALA A 424 -8.52 -38.71 25.37
CA ALA A 424 -8.24 -37.98 26.60
C ALA A 424 -9.47 -37.71 27.48
N GLY A 425 -10.67 -38.12 27.05
CA GLY A 425 -11.92 -37.86 27.79
C GLY A 425 -12.34 -36.38 27.77
N LYS A 426 -11.91 -35.61 26.77
CA LYS A 426 -12.27 -34.20 26.55
C LYS A 426 -13.44 -34.08 25.59
N ALA A 427 -14.26 -33.04 25.76
CA ALA A 427 -15.33 -32.71 24.82
C ALA A 427 -14.75 -32.03 23.57
N PHE A 428 -15.24 -32.39 22.39
CA PHE A 428 -14.88 -31.75 21.12
C PHE A 428 -15.97 -30.75 20.71
N PRO A 429 -15.69 -29.43 20.73
CA PRO A 429 -16.72 -28.40 20.54
C PRO A 429 -17.01 -28.13 19.06
N ARG A 430 -17.43 -29.15 18.29
CA ARG A 430 -17.70 -29.08 16.85
C ARG A 430 -18.57 -27.88 16.45
N GLY A 431 -19.70 -27.69 17.15
CA GLY A 431 -20.65 -26.63 16.84
C GLY A 431 -20.06 -25.23 17.01
N ALA A 432 -19.26 -25.00 18.05
CA ALA A 432 -18.62 -23.71 18.30
C ALA A 432 -17.50 -23.42 17.28
N ILE A 433 -16.71 -24.45 16.93
CA ILE A 433 -15.70 -24.34 15.87
C ILE A 433 -16.37 -24.03 14.53
N ALA A 434 -17.45 -24.74 14.17
CA ALA A 434 -18.19 -24.51 12.93
C ALA A 434 -18.75 -23.08 12.85
N ALA A 435 -19.36 -22.59 13.94
CA ALA A 435 -19.87 -21.22 14.00
C ALA A 435 -18.76 -20.17 13.83
N GLY A 436 -17.64 -20.33 14.54
CA GLY A 436 -16.50 -19.42 14.46
C GLY A 436 -15.84 -19.40 13.08
N VAL A 437 -15.61 -20.58 12.48
CA VAL A 437 -15.06 -20.71 11.13
C VAL A 437 -16.00 -20.09 10.10
N GLY A 438 -17.31 -20.38 10.19
CA GLY A 438 -18.32 -19.82 9.29
C GLY A 438 -18.41 -18.30 9.36
N GLN A 439 -18.25 -17.71 10.55
CA GLN A 439 -18.17 -16.26 10.72
C GLN A 439 -16.90 -15.67 10.08
N LEU A 440 -15.74 -16.28 10.33
CA LEU A 440 -14.45 -15.68 9.95
C LEU A 440 -14.12 -15.79 8.46
N VAL A 441 -14.64 -16.81 7.77
CA VAL A 441 -14.32 -17.04 6.36
C VAL A 441 -14.80 -15.92 5.43
N THR A 442 -15.82 -15.18 5.85
CA THR A 442 -16.37 -14.02 5.14
C THR A 442 -16.17 -12.70 5.89
N ALA A 443 -15.59 -12.73 7.10
CA ALA A 443 -15.39 -11.54 7.90
C ALA A 443 -14.40 -10.58 7.25
N GLU A 444 -14.60 -9.29 7.46
CA GLU A 444 -13.64 -8.27 7.04
C GLU A 444 -12.72 -7.91 8.21
N PRO A 445 -11.38 -7.86 8.00
CA PRO A 445 -10.50 -7.25 8.97
C PRO A 445 -10.94 -5.79 9.23
N PRO A 446 -10.89 -5.27 10.47
CA PRO A 446 -11.30 -3.90 10.78
C PRO A 446 -10.55 -2.84 9.95
N ALA A 447 -11.15 -1.67 9.74
CA ALA A 447 -10.55 -0.61 8.94
C ALA A 447 -9.10 -0.23 9.35
N PRO A 448 -8.76 -0.11 10.65
CA PRO A 448 -7.37 0.14 11.08
C PRO A 448 -6.39 -0.95 10.68
N VAL A 449 -6.84 -2.22 10.64
CA VAL A 449 -6.03 -3.36 10.19
C VAL A 449 -5.83 -3.29 8.67
N ARG A 450 -6.89 -3.04 7.90
CA ARG A 450 -6.81 -2.94 6.43
C ARG A 450 -5.91 -1.80 5.96
N ALA A 451 -5.90 -0.68 6.68
CA ALA A 451 -5.06 0.48 6.37
C ALA A 451 -3.54 0.17 6.42
N MET A 452 -3.13 -0.88 7.14
CA MET A 452 -1.72 -1.28 7.26
C MET A 452 -1.22 -2.21 6.15
N LEU A 453 -2.11 -2.74 5.30
CA LEU A 453 -1.75 -3.75 4.28
C LEU A 453 -1.04 -3.19 3.03
N PRO A 454 -1.38 -2.00 2.48
CA PRO A 454 -0.77 -1.52 1.24
C PRO A 454 0.76 -1.31 1.36
N GLY A 455 1.54 -1.86 0.44
CA GLY A 455 3.00 -1.69 0.41
C GLY A 455 3.80 -2.60 1.36
N VAL A 456 3.17 -3.60 1.98
CA VAL A 456 3.87 -4.65 2.74
C VAL A 456 4.74 -5.51 1.80
N LYS A 457 5.94 -5.89 2.27
CA LYS A 457 6.92 -6.72 1.53
C LYS A 457 7.30 -8.02 2.25
N ARG A 458 7.21 -8.07 3.59
CA ARG A 458 7.44 -9.30 4.39
C ARG A 458 6.40 -9.38 5.50
N VAL A 459 6.00 -10.60 5.87
CA VAL A 459 5.02 -10.85 6.93
C VAL A 459 5.62 -11.77 7.99
N PHE A 460 5.56 -11.35 9.25
CA PHE A 460 6.03 -12.10 10.42
C PHE A 460 4.84 -12.55 11.25
N TRP A 461 4.59 -13.86 11.31
CA TRP A 461 3.52 -14.47 12.09
C TRP A 461 4.05 -14.94 13.44
N CYS A 462 3.70 -14.23 14.51
CA CYS A 462 4.18 -14.51 15.85
C CYS A 462 3.06 -15.11 16.70
N GLY A 463 3.19 -16.37 17.11
CA GLY A 463 2.19 -17.06 17.91
C GLY A 463 2.79 -18.20 18.73
N ALA A 464 1.91 -18.94 19.41
CA ALA A 464 2.30 -20.15 20.13
C ALA A 464 2.77 -21.27 19.18
N ASP A 465 3.50 -22.24 19.71
CA ASP A 465 3.83 -23.49 19.01
C ASP A 465 2.59 -24.41 18.89
N ASP A 466 1.61 -24.01 18.08
CA ASP A 466 0.41 -24.78 17.73
C ASP A 466 0.25 -25.00 16.22
N GLY A 467 1.25 -24.57 15.45
CA GLY A 467 1.32 -24.72 14.01
C GLY A 467 0.59 -23.63 13.21
N VAL A 468 -0.18 -22.72 13.83
CA VAL A 468 -0.91 -21.66 13.11
C VAL A 468 0.06 -20.69 12.44
N ALA A 469 1.03 -20.17 13.20
CA ALA A 469 2.00 -19.21 12.68
C ALA A 469 2.81 -19.77 11.50
N ALA A 470 3.31 -21.00 11.65
CA ALA A 470 4.09 -21.67 10.61
C ALA A 470 3.25 -21.93 9.34
N GLU A 471 2.00 -22.35 9.50
CA GLU A 471 1.09 -22.53 8.37
C GLU A 471 0.79 -21.22 7.65
N LEU A 472 0.52 -20.14 8.39
CA LEU A 472 0.22 -18.83 7.79
C LEU A 472 1.45 -18.19 7.13
N ALA A 473 2.66 -18.45 7.64
CA ALA A 473 3.89 -18.10 6.94
C ALA A 473 4.01 -18.83 5.59
N LEU A 474 3.68 -20.12 5.53
CA LEU A 474 3.59 -20.86 4.25
C LEU A 474 2.51 -20.25 3.34
N LYS A 475 1.31 -19.97 3.86
CA LYS A 475 0.23 -19.36 3.07
C LYS A 475 0.56 -17.96 2.57
N THR A 476 1.38 -17.21 3.28
CA THR A 476 1.85 -15.89 2.82
C THR A 476 2.57 -16.03 1.48
N LEU A 477 3.49 -17.00 1.38
CA LEU A 477 4.25 -17.29 0.15
C LEU A 477 3.30 -17.71 -0.99
N GLU A 478 2.34 -18.59 -0.69
CA GLU A 478 1.43 -19.16 -1.70
C GLU A 478 0.40 -18.15 -2.22
N ILE A 479 -0.21 -17.37 -1.33
CA ILE A 479 -1.33 -16.47 -1.63
C ILE A 479 -0.83 -15.10 -2.13
N THR A 480 0.20 -14.55 -1.49
CA THR A 480 0.65 -13.16 -1.74
C THR A 480 1.92 -13.10 -2.57
N GLY A 481 2.71 -14.17 -2.62
CA GLY A 481 4.05 -14.16 -3.22
C GLY A 481 5.11 -13.41 -2.40
N LEU A 482 4.76 -12.96 -1.19
CA LEU A 482 5.69 -12.32 -0.25
C LEU A 482 6.37 -13.34 0.65
N VAL A 483 7.47 -12.92 1.29
CA VAL A 483 8.13 -13.73 2.31
C VAL A 483 7.25 -13.78 3.55
N GLY A 484 6.86 -15.00 3.96
CA GLY A 484 6.24 -15.28 5.24
C GLY A 484 7.26 -15.90 6.20
N VAL A 485 7.35 -15.38 7.42
CA VAL A 485 8.25 -15.86 8.47
C VAL A 485 7.42 -16.20 9.71
N ALA A 486 7.69 -17.35 10.32
CA ALA A 486 7.11 -17.73 11.61
C ALA A 486 8.24 -17.89 12.62
N PRO A 487 8.64 -16.81 13.33
CA PRO A 487 9.65 -16.90 14.37
C PRO A 487 9.19 -17.84 15.50
N GLU A 488 10.14 -18.50 16.16
CA GLU A 488 9.85 -19.28 17.35
C GLU A 488 9.24 -18.42 18.47
N THR A 489 8.41 -19.05 19.31
CA THR A 489 7.68 -18.36 20.37
C THR A 489 8.64 -17.58 21.28
N GLY A 490 8.32 -16.30 21.52
CA GLY A 490 9.13 -15.38 22.33
C GLY A 490 10.14 -14.55 21.54
N LEU A 491 10.58 -14.98 20.34
CA LEU A 491 11.63 -14.29 19.57
C LEU A 491 11.26 -12.85 19.15
N VAL A 492 9.96 -12.54 19.11
CA VAL A 492 9.43 -11.21 18.78
C VAL A 492 9.96 -10.07 19.67
N LEU A 493 10.37 -10.39 20.91
CA LEU A 493 10.99 -9.44 21.86
C LEU A 493 12.49 -9.73 22.10
N HIS A 494 13.10 -10.57 21.27
CA HIS A 494 14.48 -11.04 21.45
C HIS A 494 15.29 -10.89 20.15
N GLY A 495 15.25 -9.71 19.52
CA GLY A 495 16.13 -9.31 18.42
C GLY A 495 15.44 -9.19 17.06
N LEU A 496 14.16 -9.59 16.94
CA LEU A 496 13.41 -9.38 15.71
C LEU A 496 13.32 -7.88 15.37
N GLU A 497 13.23 -7.03 16.38
CA GLU A 497 13.16 -5.57 16.26
C GLU A 497 14.34 -4.92 15.53
N GLU A 498 15.51 -5.57 15.45
CA GLU A 498 16.70 -5.01 14.81
C GLU A 498 16.63 -4.99 13.27
N VAL A 499 15.77 -5.82 12.67
CA VAL A 499 15.72 -6.03 11.21
C VAL A 499 14.41 -5.58 10.57
N LEU A 500 13.50 -5.06 11.38
CA LEU A 500 12.17 -4.61 10.99
C LEU A 500 12.22 -3.20 10.37
N THR A 501 11.42 -3.01 9.32
CA THR A 501 11.31 -1.80 8.50
C THR A 501 9.85 -1.41 8.31
N GLU A 502 9.60 -0.24 7.73
CA GLU A 502 8.26 0.30 7.44
C GLU A 502 7.47 -0.51 6.41
N THR A 503 8.13 -1.44 5.71
CA THR A 503 7.50 -2.36 4.76
C THR A 503 7.18 -3.73 5.36
N ASP A 504 7.51 -3.94 6.63
CA ASP A 504 7.24 -5.21 7.32
C ASP A 504 5.92 -5.17 8.08
N LEU A 505 5.23 -6.30 8.04
CA LEU A 505 4.01 -6.53 8.80
C LEU A 505 4.25 -7.62 9.84
N VAL A 506 4.15 -7.27 11.11
CA VAL A 506 4.19 -8.20 12.25
C VAL A 506 2.77 -8.48 12.71
N ILE A 507 2.40 -9.76 12.75
CA ILE A 507 1.08 -10.22 13.16
C ILE A 507 1.23 -11.05 14.43
N LEU A 508 0.70 -10.52 15.53
CA LEU A 508 0.69 -11.17 16.84
C LEU A 508 -0.59 -12.00 16.99
N ILE A 509 -0.46 -13.30 17.23
CA ILE A 509 -1.58 -14.24 17.40
C ILE A 509 -1.71 -14.54 18.89
N ASP A 510 -2.82 -14.08 19.49
CA ASP A 510 -3.12 -14.21 20.93
C ASP A 510 -1.90 -13.89 21.82
N PRO A 511 -1.28 -12.70 21.71
CA PRO A 511 -0.12 -12.37 22.53
C PRO A 511 -0.47 -12.45 24.02
N PRO A 512 0.43 -12.97 24.88
CA PRO A 512 0.20 -13.00 26.32
C PRO A 512 -0.03 -11.59 26.88
N ARG A 513 -0.97 -11.46 27.83
CA ARG A 513 -1.31 -10.16 28.44
C ARG A 513 -0.11 -9.49 29.09
N ASP A 514 0.74 -10.27 29.73
CA ASP A 514 1.94 -9.78 30.40
C ASP A 514 2.97 -9.19 29.42
N ASP A 515 2.92 -9.61 28.15
CA ASP A 515 3.80 -9.10 27.09
C ASP A 515 3.26 -7.81 26.45
N HIS A 516 2.03 -7.38 26.73
CA HIS A 516 1.44 -6.19 26.10
C HIS A 516 2.28 -4.92 26.34
N GLY A 517 2.75 -4.70 27.57
CA GLY A 517 3.61 -3.55 27.89
C GLY A 517 4.92 -3.57 27.09
N PRO A 518 5.72 -4.65 27.18
CA PRO A 518 6.92 -4.84 26.37
C PRO A 518 6.69 -4.72 24.85
N LEU A 519 5.65 -5.35 24.30
CA LEU A 519 5.31 -5.27 22.86
C LEU A 519 4.98 -3.83 22.44
N GLN A 520 4.21 -3.10 23.26
CA GLN A 520 3.93 -1.70 22.97
C GLN A 520 5.20 -0.85 22.97
N LYS A 521 6.08 -1.06 23.96
CA LYS A 521 7.30 -0.26 24.13
C LYS A 521 8.35 -0.54 23.06
N TYR A 522 8.69 -1.80 22.82
CA TYR A 522 9.87 -2.17 22.02
C TYR A 522 9.52 -2.46 20.57
N LEU A 523 8.35 -3.05 20.29
CA LEU A 523 7.96 -3.40 18.93
C LEU A 523 7.19 -2.25 18.27
N ILE A 524 6.08 -1.80 18.87
CA ILE A 524 5.19 -0.81 18.24
C ILE A 524 5.79 0.59 18.26
N ASN A 525 6.28 1.03 19.42
CA ASN A 525 6.87 2.36 19.55
C ASN A 525 8.36 2.38 19.18
N GLY A 526 9.03 1.22 19.20
CA GLY A 526 10.47 1.11 19.00
C GLY A 526 10.89 0.80 17.57
N THR A 527 9.97 0.45 16.68
CA THR A 527 10.26 0.15 15.26
C THR A 527 9.34 0.92 14.32
N SER A 528 9.70 0.99 13.04
CA SER A 528 8.81 1.52 11.99
C SER A 528 7.87 0.47 11.40
N ALA A 529 7.96 -0.80 11.84
CA ALA A 529 7.14 -1.87 11.31
C ALA A 529 5.67 -1.73 11.71
N ARG A 530 4.83 -2.34 10.87
CA ARG A 530 3.39 -2.34 11.04
C ARG A 530 3.03 -3.50 11.93
N VAL A 531 2.25 -3.26 12.98
CA VAL A 531 1.90 -4.29 13.97
C VAL A 531 0.39 -4.43 14.07
N ILE A 532 -0.08 -5.65 13.80
CA ILE A 532 -1.48 -6.05 13.90
C ILE A 532 -1.59 -7.21 14.90
N THR A 533 -2.70 -7.27 15.63
CA THR A 533 -2.99 -8.36 16.56
C THR A 533 -4.26 -9.11 16.16
N LEU A 534 -4.20 -10.44 16.20
CA LEU A 534 -5.33 -11.36 16.10
C LEU A 534 -5.59 -11.92 17.50
N ALA A 535 -6.68 -11.49 18.16
CA ALA A 535 -6.93 -11.86 19.55
C ALA A 535 -8.42 -11.97 19.90
N SER A 536 -8.72 -12.59 21.03
CA SER A 536 -10.09 -12.65 21.58
C SER A 536 -10.53 -11.42 22.37
N ALA A 537 -9.58 -10.57 22.76
CA ALA A 537 -9.84 -9.35 23.50
C ALA A 537 -8.94 -8.22 22.95
N PRO A 538 -9.27 -6.94 23.22
CA PRO A 538 -8.41 -5.83 22.86
C PRO A 538 -6.98 -6.07 23.36
N ALA A 539 -6.03 -5.92 22.44
CA ALA A 539 -4.61 -6.14 22.65
C ALA A 539 -3.84 -4.94 22.09
N VAL A 540 -2.52 -5.07 21.95
CA VAL A 540 -1.67 -4.00 21.42
C VAL A 540 -1.87 -3.77 19.91
N GLY A 541 -1.59 -2.55 19.45
CA GLY A 541 -1.67 -2.18 18.04
C GLY A 541 -3.09 -2.24 17.45
N ALA A 542 -3.18 -2.33 16.12
CA ALA A 542 -4.47 -2.52 15.46
C ALA A 542 -4.94 -3.97 15.67
N CYS A 543 -6.06 -4.16 16.37
CA CYS A 543 -6.54 -5.49 16.74
C CYS A 543 -7.75 -5.92 15.89
N TRP A 544 -7.70 -7.15 15.37
CA TRP A 544 -8.85 -7.86 14.83
C TRP A 544 -9.37 -8.87 15.86
N LEU A 545 -10.49 -8.52 16.49
CA LEU A 545 -11.16 -9.36 17.49
C LEU A 545 -11.81 -10.59 16.85
N GLN A 546 -11.61 -11.74 17.48
CA GLN A 546 -12.09 -13.04 17.02
C GLN A 546 -12.72 -13.83 18.17
N PRO A 547 -13.60 -14.81 17.90
CA PRO A 547 -14.15 -15.65 18.96
C PRO A 547 -13.05 -16.40 19.75
N ASP A 548 -13.31 -16.61 21.03
CA ASP A 548 -12.45 -17.37 21.94
C ASP A 548 -13.07 -18.73 22.24
N LEU A 549 -12.34 -19.79 21.92
CA LEU A 549 -12.70 -21.17 22.27
C LEU A 549 -11.60 -21.81 23.16
N GLY A 550 -10.76 -20.99 23.80
CA GLY A 550 -9.64 -21.44 24.61
C GLY A 550 -8.63 -22.24 23.79
N GLU A 551 -8.35 -23.48 24.21
CA GLU A 551 -7.45 -24.39 23.49
C GLU A 551 -7.94 -24.77 22.07
N TRP A 552 -9.19 -24.44 21.74
CA TRP A 552 -9.82 -24.66 20.43
C TRP A 552 -9.85 -23.41 19.53
N SER A 553 -9.23 -22.31 19.96
CA SER A 553 -9.05 -21.09 19.16
C SER A 553 -8.12 -21.23 17.93
N PRO A 554 -7.10 -22.11 17.89
CA PRO A 554 -6.15 -22.15 16.75
C PRO A 554 -6.79 -22.34 15.35
N PRO A 555 -7.80 -23.22 15.15
CA PRO A 555 -8.55 -23.28 13.90
C PRO A 555 -9.16 -21.94 13.45
N LEU A 556 -9.65 -21.12 14.39
CA LEU A 556 -10.24 -19.82 14.08
C LEU A 556 -9.14 -18.82 13.68
N ARG A 557 -8.00 -18.82 14.38
CA ARG A 557 -6.84 -17.97 14.06
C ARG A 557 -6.30 -18.27 12.66
N LEU A 558 -6.26 -19.54 12.28
CA LEU A 558 -5.88 -19.97 10.94
C LEU A 558 -6.81 -19.40 9.87
N VAL A 559 -8.12 -19.53 10.06
CA VAL A 559 -9.13 -19.04 9.10
C VAL A 559 -9.10 -17.51 8.98
N ALA A 560 -8.98 -16.79 10.10
CA ALA A 560 -8.81 -15.34 10.08
C ALA A 560 -7.51 -14.95 9.36
N GLY A 561 -6.43 -15.69 9.54
CA GLY A 561 -5.17 -15.49 8.83
C GLY A 561 -5.31 -15.67 7.32
N TRP A 562 -6.02 -16.70 6.85
CA TRP A 562 -6.33 -16.86 5.42
C TRP A 562 -7.07 -15.63 4.86
N ARG A 563 -8.09 -15.16 5.60
CA ARG A 563 -8.86 -13.99 5.20
C ARG A 563 -8.01 -12.73 5.15
N LEU A 564 -7.14 -12.53 6.13
CA LEU A 564 -6.18 -11.42 6.14
C LEU A 564 -5.23 -11.47 4.94
N LEU A 565 -4.73 -12.66 4.58
CA LEU A 565 -3.84 -12.85 3.44
C LEU A 565 -4.52 -12.56 2.10
N LEU A 566 -5.81 -12.86 1.95
CA LEU A 566 -6.57 -12.47 0.76
C LEU A 566 -6.73 -10.96 0.65
N CYS A 567 -7.02 -10.27 1.77
CA CYS A 567 -7.03 -8.82 1.81
C CYS A 567 -5.65 -8.22 1.49
N LEU A 568 -4.57 -8.84 1.98
CA LEU A 568 -3.20 -8.42 1.68
C LEU A 568 -2.86 -8.61 0.20
N ALA A 569 -3.19 -9.75 -0.39
CA ALA A 569 -3.00 -10.01 -1.82
C ALA A 569 -3.70 -8.93 -2.68
N ALA A 570 -4.94 -8.57 -2.31
CA ALA A 570 -5.67 -7.46 -2.93
C ALA A 570 -4.91 -6.13 -2.82
N ALA A 571 -4.44 -5.81 -1.61
CA ALA A 571 -3.80 -4.54 -1.30
C ALA A 571 -2.46 -4.34 -2.03
N ILE A 572 -1.81 -5.43 -2.45
CA ILE A 572 -0.56 -5.40 -3.23
C ILE A 572 -0.77 -5.73 -4.73
N GLY A 573 -2.01 -5.84 -5.18
CA GLY A 573 -2.33 -6.10 -6.60
C GLY A 573 -1.98 -7.53 -7.07
N ARG A 574 -2.02 -8.52 -6.18
CA ARG A 574 -1.69 -9.91 -6.46
C ARG A 574 -2.94 -10.77 -6.68
N ASP A 575 -2.95 -11.53 -7.78
CA ASP A 575 -3.89 -12.62 -8.01
C ASP A 575 -3.46 -13.89 -7.24
N PRO A 576 -4.20 -14.33 -6.21
CA PRO A 576 -3.84 -15.47 -5.37
C PRO A 576 -3.98 -16.83 -6.08
N ASP A 577 -4.74 -16.90 -7.19
CA ASP A 577 -4.95 -18.15 -7.93
C ASP A 577 -3.87 -18.40 -9.00
N LYS A 578 -2.99 -17.41 -9.24
CA LYS A 578 -1.90 -17.51 -10.21
C LYS A 578 -0.53 -17.39 -9.54
N PRO A 579 -0.13 -18.33 -8.66
CA PRO A 579 1.21 -18.37 -8.10
C PRO A 579 2.26 -18.46 -9.22
N ALA A 580 3.25 -17.56 -9.23
CA ALA A 580 4.28 -17.54 -10.28
C ALA A 580 5.19 -18.79 -10.23
N ARG A 581 5.38 -19.37 -9.04
CA ARG A 581 6.28 -20.52 -8.81
C ARG A 581 5.74 -21.59 -7.87
N ALA A 582 4.80 -21.27 -6.97
CA ALA A 582 4.24 -22.26 -6.06
C ALA A 582 3.40 -23.29 -6.86
N ARG A 583 3.52 -24.57 -6.51
CA ARG A 583 2.85 -25.69 -7.18
C ARG A 583 2.23 -26.60 -6.13
N LYS A 584 1.13 -27.27 -6.49
CA LYS A 584 0.53 -28.31 -5.64
C LYS A 584 1.51 -29.48 -5.52
N VAL A 585 1.93 -29.81 -4.30
CA VAL A 585 2.94 -30.86 -4.03
C VAL A 585 2.46 -32.21 -4.56
N GLY A 586 3.16 -32.76 -5.57
CA GLY A 586 2.83 -34.03 -6.23
C GLY A 586 2.76 -33.99 -7.77
N ASN A 587 2.82 -32.81 -8.39
CA ASN A 587 3.02 -32.70 -9.85
C ASN A 587 4.53 -32.77 -10.20
N PRO A 588 4.93 -33.56 -11.21
CA PRO A 588 6.33 -33.67 -11.61
C PRO A 588 6.92 -32.31 -12.01
N ILE A 589 8.22 -32.14 -11.76
CA ILE A 589 9.02 -31.06 -12.33
C ILE A 589 9.20 -31.42 -13.81
N VAL A 590 8.54 -30.68 -14.71
CA VAL A 590 8.89 -30.71 -16.14
C VAL A 590 10.14 -29.86 -16.33
#